data_AF-A0A7R7X666-F1
#
_entry.id   AF-A0A7R7X666-F1
#
_cell.length_a   1.000
_cell.length_b   1.000
_cell.length_c   1.000
_cell.angle_alpha   90.00
_cell.angle_beta   90.00
_cell.angle_gamma   90.00
#
_symmetry.space_group_name_H-M   'P 1'
#
loop_
_entity.id
_entity.type
_entity.pdbx_description
1 polymer ?
#
loop_
_entity_poly.entity_id
_entity_poly.type
_entity_poly.pdbx_seq_one_letter_code
_entity_poly.pdbx_strand_id
1 'polypeptide(L)'
;MPPPQQATSSTTTPASDEQIQTQKDKKLSTLRASIASLHSQITETESQIEQTKAKLKNDPSTTVKRHIRLLHEYNEIKNIAQGLMGLIADARGVRQVDVQREYGLDDRD
;
A
#
# COMPACT_ATOMS: atom_id res chain seq x y z
N MET A 1 18.32 65.21 -51.54
CA MET A 1 17.54 64.63 -50.43
C MET A 1 16.05 64.76 -50.72
N PRO A 2 15.40 63.64 -51.08
CA PRO A 2 14.02 63.28 -50.71
C PRO A 2 13.96 61.90 -49.97
N PRO A 3 12.79 61.43 -49.47
CA PRO A 3 12.62 60.69 -48.20
C PRO A 3 12.66 59.14 -48.26
N PRO A 4 12.62 58.45 -47.09
CA PRO A 4 12.71 56.98 -46.96
C PRO A 4 11.32 56.30 -46.94
N GLN A 5 11.18 55.20 -47.67
CA GLN A 5 10.00 54.32 -47.75
C GLN A 5 10.50 52.93 -48.20
N GLN A 6 10.18 51.77 -47.61
CA GLN A 6 9.17 51.35 -46.66
C GLN A 6 9.73 50.16 -45.86
N ALA A 7 9.41 50.10 -44.58
CA ALA A 7 9.46 48.86 -43.82
C ALA A 7 8.47 47.87 -44.45
N THR A 8 8.94 46.70 -44.86
CA THR A 8 8.09 45.56 -45.17
C THR A 8 7.50 45.04 -43.86
N SER A 9 6.36 45.60 -43.47
CA SER A 9 5.44 44.99 -42.52
C SER A 9 4.46 44.11 -43.31
N SER A 10 4.58 42.79 -43.16
CA SER A 10 3.56 41.82 -43.56
C SER A 10 3.69 40.60 -42.63
N THR A 11 2.91 40.53 -41.55
CA THR A 11 1.57 39.92 -41.48
C THR A 11 1.63 38.38 -41.49
N THR A 12 1.63 37.79 -40.30
CA THR A 12 1.32 36.38 -39.93
C THR A 12 1.38 36.38 -38.39
N THR A 13 0.43 35.96 -37.54
CA THR A 13 -0.74 35.10 -37.64
C THR A 13 -1.58 35.26 -36.35
N PRO A 14 -2.78 35.87 -36.35
CA PRO A 14 -3.63 35.95 -35.15
C PRO A 14 -4.24 34.60 -34.73
N ALA A 15 -4.40 33.67 -35.67
CA ALA A 15 -5.10 32.40 -35.46
C ALA A 15 -4.32 31.35 -34.65
N SER A 16 -2.98 31.45 -34.59
CA SER A 16 -2.15 30.47 -33.88
C SER A 16 -2.16 30.71 -32.36
N ASP A 17 -2.22 31.97 -31.93
CA ASP A 17 -2.17 32.33 -30.52
C ASP A 17 -3.50 32.02 -29.79
N GLU A 18 -4.65 32.23 -30.45
CA GLU A 18 -5.95 31.83 -29.90
C GLU A 18 -6.07 30.31 -29.74
N GLN A 19 -5.50 29.54 -30.67
CA GLN A 19 -5.46 28.06 -30.58
C GLN A 19 -4.54 27.56 -29.47
N ILE A 20 -3.42 28.24 -29.22
CA ILE A 20 -2.51 27.93 -28.11
C ILE A 20 -3.19 28.28 -26.78
N GLN A 21 -3.89 29.43 -26.71
CA GLN A 21 -4.56 29.88 -25.49
C GLN A 21 -5.74 28.96 -25.12
N THR A 22 -6.61 28.61 -26.07
CA THR A 22 -7.69 27.65 -25.83
C THR A 22 -7.19 26.26 -25.42
N GLN A 23 -6.06 25.79 -25.94
CA GLN A 23 -5.45 24.55 -25.48
C GLN A 23 -4.90 24.66 -24.06
N LYS A 24 -4.29 25.79 -23.69
CA LYS A 24 -3.83 26.05 -22.32
C LYS A 24 -5.00 26.11 -21.34
N ASP A 25 -6.09 26.78 -21.71
CA ASP A 25 -7.28 26.91 -20.86
C ASP A 25 -7.99 25.56 -20.67
N LYS A 26 -8.09 24.75 -21.73
CA LYS A 26 -8.57 23.36 -21.64
C LYS A 26 -7.69 22.53 -20.69
N LYS A 27 -6.36 22.60 -20.84
CA LYS A 27 -5.42 21.90 -19.95
C LYS A 27 -5.53 22.38 -18.50
N LEU A 28 -5.65 23.69 -18.28
CA LEU A 28 -5.86 24.27 -16.95
C LEU A 28 -7.17 23.79 -16.32
N SER A 29 -8.24 23.73 -17.10
CA SER A 29 -9.54 23.22 -16.65
C SER A 29 -9.46 21.74 -16.28
N THR A 30 -8.87 20.90 -17.15
CA THR A 30 -8.65 19.48 -16.86
C THR A 30 -7.78 19.28 -15.61
N LEU A 31 -6.70 20.04 -15.47
CA LEU A 31 -5.81 19.91 -14.32
C LEU A 31 -6.50 20.32 -13.02
N ARG A 32 -7.30 21.40 -13.03
CA ARG A 32 -8.10 21.81 -11.88
C ARG A 32 -9.15 20.76 -11.51
N ALA A 33 -9.81 20.16 -12.50
CA ALA A 33 -10.75 19.07 -12.25
C ALA A 33 -10.06 17.84 -11.63
N SER A 34 -8.87 17.48 -12.12
CA SER A 34 -8.06 16.40 -11.53
C SER A 34 -7.60 16.72 -10.11
N ILE A 35 -7.18 17.96 -9.83
CA ILE A 35 -6.80 18.39 -8.48
C ILE A 35 -8.00 18.27 -7.54
N ALA A 36 -9.18 18.74 -7.94
CA ALA A 36 -10.40 18.64 -7.14
C ALA A 36 -10.79 17.18 -6.86
N SER A 37 -10.71 16.31 -7.88
CA SER A 37 -10.95 14.88 -7.75
C SER A 37 -9.97 14.22 -6.78
N LEU A 38 -8.67 14.49 -6.94
CA LEU A 38 -7.63 13.96 -6.04
C LEU A 38 -7.81 14.44 -4.60
N HIS A 39 -8.16 15.71 -4.39
CA HIS A 39 -8.47 16.25 -3.05
C HIS A 39 -9.67 15.53 -2.42
N SER A 40 -10.74 15.30 -3.20
CA SER A 40 -11.90 14.54 -2.73
C SER A 40 -11.51 13.11 -2.36
N GLN A 41 -10.60 12.49 -3.12
CA GLN A 41 -10.16 11.13 -2.88
C GLN A 41 -9.25 11.02 -1.65
N ILE A 42 -8.40 12.03 -1.41
CA ILE A 42 -7.57 12.15 -0.20
C ILE A 42 -8.47 12.26 1.04
N THR A 43 -9.42 13.21 1.04
CA THR A 43 -10.30 13.44 2.19
C THR A 43 -11.17 12.24 2.52
N GLU A 44 -11.70 11.54 1.51
CA GLU A 44 -12.42 10.28 1.68
C GLU A 44 -11.52 9.19 2.30
N THR A 45 -10.30 9.02 1.79
CA THR A 45 -9.35 8.02 2.28
C THR A 45 -8.92 8.32 3.72
N GLU A 46 -8.66 9.59 4.05
CA GLU A 46 -8.33 10.04 5.41
C GLU A 46 -9.48 9.75 6.38
N SER A 47 -10.72 10.05 6.00
CA SER A 47 -11.91 9.72 6.79
C SER A 47 -12.03 8.21 7.06
N GLN A 48 -11.80 7.38 6.04
CA GLN A 48 -11.80 5.91 6.20
C GLN A 48 -10.68 5.42 7.12
N ILE A 49 -9.49 6.02 7.04
CA ILE A 49 -8.37 5.72 7.93
C ILE A 49 -8.72 6.08 9.37
N GLU A 50 -9.29 7.26 9.62
CA GLU A 50 -9.68 7.68 10.96
C GLU A 50 -10.78 6.80 11.54
N GLN A 51 -11.81 6.47 10.75
CA GLN A 51 -12.89 5.58 11.19
C GLN A 51 -12.35 4.18 11.53
N THR A 52 -11.39 3.67 10.77
CA THR A 52 -10.77 2.36 11.00
C THR A 52 -9.86 2.41 12.23
N LYS A 53 -9.08 3.49 12.39
CA LYS A 53 -8.20 3.69 13.53
C LYS A 53 -8.97 3.84 14.84
N ALA A 54 -10.14 4.50 14.82
CA ALA A 54 -11.02 4.62 15.97
C ALA A 54 -11.58 3.27 16.47
N LYS A 55 -11.75 2.29 15.57
CA LYS A 55 -12.18 0.92 15.93
C LYS A 55 -11.04 0.09 16.55
N LEU A 56 -9.79 0.57 16.51
CA LEU A 56 -8.64 -0.18 16.94
C LEU A 56 -8.20 0.22 18.36
N LYS A 57 -8.11 -0.74 19.28
CA LYS A 57 -7.72 -0.51 20.68
C LYS A 57 -6.25 -0.13 20.87
N ASN A 58 -5.38 -0.56 19.95
CA ASN A 58 -3.93 -0.36 20.02
C ASN A 58 -3.44 0.18 18.67
N ASP A 59 -2.21 0.70 18.64
CA ASP A 59 -1.60 1.09 17.38
C ASP A 59 -1.53 -0.12 16.40
N PRO A 60 -2.02 0.01 15.16
CA PRO A 60 -2.11 -1.11 14.23
C PRO A 60 -0.75 -1.70 13.89
N SER A 61 0.27 -0.85 13.71
CA SER A 61 1.60 -1.31 13.32
C SER A 61 2.24 -2.13 14.43
N THR A 62 2.16 -1.65 15.67
CA THR A 62 2.70 -2.37 16.84
C THR A 62 1.95 -3.67 17.09
N THR A 63 0.62 -3.69 16.92
CA THR A 63 -0.21 -4.89 17.13
C THR A 63 0.15 -5.99 16.13
N VAL A 64 0.24 -5.64 14.84
CA VAL A 64 0.60 -6.58 13.77
C VAL A 64 2.02 -7.11 13.97
N LYS A 65 3.00 -6.22 14.23
CA LYS A 65 4.38 -6.64 14.49
C LYS A 65 4.48 -7.60 15.68
N ARG A 66 3.76 -7.32 16.77
CA ARG A 66 3.73 -8.18 17.94
C ARG A 66 3.13 -9.56 17.61
N HIS A 67 2.01 -9.59 16.89
CA HIS A 67 1.38 -10.87 16.52
C HIS A 67 2.23 -11.69 15.55
N ILE A 68 2.88 -11.06 14.56
CA ILE A 68 3.83 -11.73 13.66
C ILE A 68 4.96 -12.36 14.47
N ARG A 69 5.53 -11.62 15.43
CA ARG A 69 6.61 -12.14 16.29
C ARG A 69 6.15 -13.33 17.12
N LEU A 70 5.00 -13.23 17.78
CA LEU A 70 4.45 -14.31 18.59
C LEU A 70 4.14 -15.56 17.75
N LEU A 71 3.62 -15.40 16.53
CA LEU A 71 3.38 -16.52 15.62
C LEU A 71 4.68 -17.19 15.17
N HIS A 72 5.72 -16.41 14.87
CA HIS A 72 7.03 -16.99 14.54
C HIS A 72 7.64 -17.73 15.72
N GLU A 73 7.67 -17.11 16.91
CA GLU A 73 8.20 -17.75 18.13
C GLU A 73 7.42 -19.03 18.47
N TYR A 74 6.08 -19.01 18.33
CA TYR A 74 5.26 -20.21 18.50
C TYR A 74 5.63 -21.32 17.51
N ASN A 75 5.69 -21.00 16.22
CA ASN A 75 5.99 -21.98 15.17
C ASN A 75 7.39 -22.57 15.33
N GLU A 76 8.38 -21.75 15.70
CA GLU A 76 9.74 -22.23 15.97
C GLU A 76 9.76 -23.24 17.12
N ILE A 77 9.14 -22.90 18.26
CA ILE A 77 9.06 -23.80 19.41
C ILE A 77 8.29 -25.07 19.04
N LYS A 78 7.16 -24.95 18.34
CA LYS A 78 6.36 -26.10 17.89
C LYS A 78 7.17 -27.05 17.01
N ASN A 79 7.91 -26.52 16.04
CA ASN A 79 8.73 -27.33 15.14
C ASN A 79 9.86 -28.05 15.89
N ILE A 80 10.53 -27.38 16.83
CA ILE A 80 11.56 -27.99 17.68
C ILE A 80 10.94 -29.10 18.53
N ALA A 81 9.80 -28.84 19.18
CA ALA A 81 9.11 -29.81 19.99
C ALA A 81 8.67 -31.05 19.17
N GLN A 82 8.12 -30.84 17.98
CA GLN A 82 7.76 -31.93 17.06
C GLN A 82 8.99 -32.75 16.66
N GLY A 83 10.11 -32.11 16.34
CA GLY A 83 11.38 -32.80 16.03
C GLY A 83 11.87 -33.65 17.21
N LEU A 84 11.86 -33.10 18.43
CA LEU A 84 12.24 -33.84 19.63
C LEU A 84 11.31 -35.02 19.91
N MET A 85 10.00 -34.84 19.73
CA MET A 85 9.03 -35.94 19.85
C MET A 85 9.24 -37.03 18.81
N GLY A 86 9.65 -36.68 17.58
CA GLY A 86 10.04 -37.66 16.57
C GLY A 86 11.21 -38.52 17.05
N LEU A 87 12.27 -37.89 17.58
CA LEU A 87 13.42 -38.61 18.11
C LEU A 87 13.07 -39.51 19.30
N ILE A 88 12.18 -39.06 20.19
CA ILE A 88 11.70 -39.87 21.32
C ILE A 88 10.90 -41.07 20.82
N ALA A 89 10.02 -40.85 19.83
CA ALA A 89 9.21 -41.91 19.24
C ALA A 89 10.09 -42.97 18.56
N ASP A 90 11.08 -42.54 17.78
CA ASP A 90 12.06 -43.42 17.14
C ASP A 90 12.87 -44.23 18.16
N ALA A 91 13.34 -43.58 19.23
CA ALA A 91 14.10 -44.25 20.29
C ALA A 91 13.26 -45.29 21.06
N ARG A 92 11.95 -45.04 21.20
CA ARG A 92 11.00 -45.95 21.86
C ARG A 92 10.38 -46.98 20.92
N GLY A 93 10.57 -46.84 19.60
CA GLY A 93 9.93 -47.70 18.59
C GLY A 93 8.41 -47.56 18.53
N VAL A 94 7.87 -46.42 18.95
CA VAL A 94 6.42 -46.12 18.96
C VAL A 94 6.10 -45.03 17.94
N ARG A 95 4.82 -44.78 17.66
CA ARG A 95 4.44 -43.71 16.74
C ARG A 95 4.50 -42.37 17.46
N GLN A 96 4.88 -41.32 16.73
CA GLN A 96 4.97 -39.97 17.27
C GLN A 96 3.65 -39.46 17.88
N VAL A 97 2.51 -39.88 17.33
CA VAL A 97 1.17 -39.56 17.85
C VAL A 97 0.89 -40.14 19.23
N ASP A 98 1.50 -41.30 19.55
CA ASP A 98 1.33 -41.94 20.86
C ASP A 98 2.14 -41.19 21.92
N VAL A 99 3.33 -40.72 21.55
CA VAL A 99 4.17 -39.85 22.38
C VAL A 99 3.49 -38.50 22.61
N GLN A 100 2.95 -37.86 21.56
CA GLN A 100 2.22 -36.60 21.68
C GLN A 100 1.05 -36.71 22.68
N ARG A 101 0.28 -37.80 22.61
CA ARG A 101 -0.83 -38.09 23.54
C ARG A 101 -0.35 -38.30 24.98
N GLU A 102 0.79 -38.97 25.18
CA GLU A 102 1.41 -39.17 26.51
C GLU A 102 1.82 -37.84 27.15
N TYR A 103 2.35 -36.91 26.34
CA TYR A 103 2.72 -35.56 26.79
C TYR A 103 1.55 -34.56 26.80
N GLY A 104 0.31 -35.03 26.55
CA GLY A 104 -0.90 -34.22 26.66
C GLY A 104 -1.14 -33.23 25.51
N LEU A 105 -0.53 -33.47 24.34
CA LEU A 105 -0.74 -32.67 23.13
C LEU A 105 -1.89 -33.27 22.30
N ASP A 106 -2.84 -32.44 21.89
CA ASP A 106 -3.89 -32.84 20.92
C ASP A 106 -3.39 -32.53 19.49
N ASP A 107 -3.93 -33.25 18.49
CA ASP A 107 -3.55 -33.10 17.08
C ASP A 107 -3.87 -31.68 16.51
N ARG A 108 -4.60 -30.87 17.30
CA ARG A 108 -5.10 -29.54 16.94
C ARG A 108 -4.23 -28.38 17.46
N ASP A 109 -3.25 -28.65 18.31
CA ASP A 109 -2.31 -27.65 18.85
C ASP A 109 -1.04 -27.55 17.98
#